data_AF-A0A7S1MX50-F1
#
_entry.id   AF-A0A7S1MX50-F1
#
_cell.length_a   1.000
_cell.length_b   1.000
_cell.length_c   1.000
_cell.angle_alpha   90.00
_cell.angle_beta   90.00
_cell.angle_gamma   90.00
#
_symmetry.space_group_name_H-M   'P 1'
#
loop_
_entity.id
_entity.type
_entity.pdbx_description
1 polymer ?
#
loop_
_entity_poly.entity_id
_entity_poly.type
_entity_poly.pdbx_seq_one_letter_code
_entity_poly.pdbx_strand_id
1 'polypeptide(L)'
;GGGEGTFNERGVSRTWTVMNPTTRNYTMFCEGHGPLGHTIGAYTSLDGITFEPANGGKPVFAPSEEEGHWDAEHVAFPCAVAMEDGTCRLYYSCSPKEGGSGIGMAVSDGLDWNTFTRHGG
;
A
#
# COMPACT_ATOMS: atom_id res chain seq x y z
N GLY A 1 -3.26 13.23 11.45
CA GLY A 1 -3.82 12.71 10.20
C GLY A 1 -3.42 13.61 9.06
N GLY A 2 -3.56 13.15 7.83
CA GLY A 2 -3.48 13.98 6.64
C GLY A 2 -4.74 14.84 6.47
N GLY A 3 -4.83 15.54 5.34
CA GLY A 3 -6.02 16.31 4.98
C GLY A 3 -7.23 15.42 4.71
N GLU A 4 -8.42 16.03 4.63
CA GLU A 4 -9.65 15.35 4.25
C GLU A 4 -9.49 14.61 2.91
N GLY A 5 -9.98 13.37 2.82
CA GLY A 5 -9.90 12.57 1.61
C GLY A 5 -8.58 11.81 1.42
N THR A 6 -7.60 11.98 2.30
CA THR A 6 -6.30 11.29 2.21
C THR A 6 -6.33 9.90 2.86
N PHE A 7 -5.41 9.02 2.44
CA PHE A 7 -5.28 7.69 3.04
C PHE A 7 -4.98 7.74 4.55
N ASN A 8 -4.34 8.82 5.00
CA ASN A 8 -3.93 9.03 6.38
C ASN A 8 -4.83 10.00 7.14
N GLU A 9 -6.04 10.30 6.65
CA GLU A 9 -6.97 11.26 7.27
C GLU A 9 -7.13 11.02 8.78
N ARG A 10 -7.33 9.76 9.18
CA ARG A 10 -7.45 9.33 10.59
C ARG A 10 -6.15 8.78 11.17
N GLY A 11 -5.05 8.88 10.44
CA GLY A 11 -3.73 8.43 10.82
C GLY A 11 -3.24 7.23 9.99
N VAL A 12 -2.05 6.77 10.35
CA VAL A 12 -1.39 5.60 9.76
C VAL A 12 -0.88 4.67 10.85
N SER A 13 -0.73 3.40 10.50
CA SER A 13 -0.08 2.39 11.33
C SER A 13 0.75 1.44 10.46
N ARG A 14 1.42 0.46 11.07
CA ARG A 14 2.16 -0.66 10.44
C ARG A 14 2.91 -0.25 9.17
N THR A 15 4.09 0.32 9.39
CA THR A 15 4.91 0.83 8.30
C THR A 15 5.92 -0.21 7.82
N TRP A 16 6.25 -0.15 6.54
CA TRP A 16 7.31 -0.93 5.92
C TRP A 16 8.09 -0.07 4.94
N THR A 17 9.36 0.19 5.25
CA THR A 17 10.23 1.03 4.42
C THR A 17 11.15 0.17 3.58
N VAL A 18 11.19 0.46 2.28
CA VAL A 18 12.05 -0.22 1.31
C VAL A 18 12.70 0.80 0.39
N MET A 19 13.93 0.54 -0.02
CA MET A 19 14.65 1.35 -1.00
C MET A 19 14.46 0.75 -2.39
N ASN A 20 14.13 1.58 -3.37
CA ASN A 20 14.10 1.18 -4.78
C ASN A 20 15.54 1.01 -5.29
N PRO A 21 15.94 -0.18 -5.77
CA PRO A 21 17.32 -0.44 -6.18
C PRO A 21 17.74 0.36 -7.42
N THR A 22 16.78 0.73 -8.28
CA THR A 22 17.00 1.49 -9.52
C THR A 22 17.13 2.98 -9.25
N THR A 23 16.18 3.57 -8.52
CA THR A 23 16.15 5.03 -8.29
C THR A 23 16.91 5.47 -7.06
N ARG A 24 17.22 4.55 -6.14
CA ARG A 24 17.84 4.80 -4.82
C ARG A 24 16.98 5.63 -3.86
N ASN A 25 15.72 5.89 -4.22
CA ASN A 25 14.75 6.53 -3.35
C ASN A 25 14.16 5.52 -2.35
N TYR A 26 13.69 6.03 -1.22
CA TYR A 26 12.98 5.25 -0.22
C TYR A 26 11.47 5.41 -0.41
N THR A 27 10.74 4.32 -0.21
CA THR A 27 9.29 4.31 -0.09
C THR A 27 8.91 3.67 1.23
N MET A 28 8.09 4.37 2.01
CA MET A 28 7.47 3.84 3.22
C MET A 28 6.01 3.54 2.92
N PHE A 29 5.67 2.25 2.83
CA PHE A 29 4.28 1.80 2.79
C PHE A 29 3.71 1.78 4.20
N CYS A 30 2.42 2.07 4.34
CA CYS A 30 1.76 2.09 5.65
C CYS A 30 0.29 1.72 5.51
N GLU A 31 -0.28 1.17 6.58
CA GLU A 31 -1.73 1.03 6.69
C GLU A 31 -2.33 2.42 6.95
N GLY A 32 -3.15 2.88 6.00
CA GLY A 32 -3.87 4.14 6.07
C GLY A 32 -5.29 3.94 6.57
N HIS A 33 -5.75 4.86 7.43
CA HIS A 33 -7.13 4.92 7.89
C HIS A 33 -7.77 6.19 7.31
N GLY A 34 -8.57 6.02 6.26
CA GLY A 34 -9.22 7.11 5.53
C GLY A 34 -10.69 6.84 5.22
N PRO A 35 -11.28 7.58 4.27
CA PRO A 35 -12.68 7.42 3.87
C PRO A 35 -13.02 6.02 3.30
N LEU A 36 -12.03 5.37 2.69
CA LEU A 36 -12.15 4.02 2.13
C LEU A 36 -11.88 2.91 3.16
N GLY A 37 -11.82 3.25 4.45
CA GLY A 37 -11.45 2.32 5.51
C GLY A 37 -9.95 2.06 5.57
N HIS A 38 -9.58 0.80 5.77
CA HIS A 38 -8.20 0.34 5.85
C HIS A 38 -7.64 0.16 4.43
N THR A 39 -6.64 0.97 4.11
CA THR A 39 -5.97 0.98 2.81
C THR A 39 -4.47 0.92 3.01
N ILE A 40 -3.70 0.80 1.93
CA ILE A 40 -2.25 0.97 1.96
C ILE A 40 -1.91 2.29 1.26
N GLY A 41 -1.34 3.21 2.02
CA GLY A 41 -0.76 4.45 1.52
C GLY A 41 0.76 4.36 1.47
N ALA A 42 1.38 5.38 0.87
CA ALA A 42 2.83 5.45 0.78
C ALA A 42 3.35 6.88 0.98
N TYR A 43 4.59 6.94 1.44
CA TYR A 43 5.42 8.14 1.45
C TYR A 43 6.72 7.87 0.69
N THR A 44 7.27 8.88 0.03
CA THR A 44 8.57 8.79 -0.65
C THR A 44 9.59 9.72 0.00
N SER A 45 10.85 9.34 -0.10
CA SER A 45 11.98 10.09 0.45
C SER A 45 13.23 9.89 -0.39
N LEU A 46 14.05 10.94 -0.51
CA LEU A 46 15.37 10.87 -1.15
C LEU A 46 16.48 10.49 -0.17
N ASP A 47 16.30 10.81 1.12
CA ASP A 47 17.33 10.68 2.16
C ASP A 47 17.01 9.59 3.21
N GLY A 48 15.79 9.05 3.19
CA GLY A 48 15.30 8.08 4.17
C GLY A 48 14.97 8.70 5.53
N ILE A 49 14.91 10.04 5.61
CA ILE A 49 14.66 10.80 6.83
C ILE A 49 13.41 11.67 6.64
N THR A 50 13.37 12.45 5.56
CA THR A 50 12.27 13.35 5.24
C THR A 50 11.35 12.67 4.23
N PHE A 51 10.10 12.43 4.65
CA PHE A 51 9.12 11.69 3.87
C PHE A 51 7.96 12.58 3.47
N GLU A 52 7.57 12.52 2.20
CA GLU A 52 6.44 13.25 1.65
C GLU A 52 5.36 12.28 1.14
N PRO A 53 4.07 12.64 1.22
CA PRO A 53 3.00 11.78 0.73
C PRO A 53 3.19 11.42 -0.74
N ALA A 54 3.16 10.12 -1.06
CA ALA A 54 3.13 9.64 -2.43
C ALA A 54 1.69 9.72 -2.98
N ASN A 55 1.53 9.51 -4.30
CA ASN A 55 0.24 9.46 -4.99
C ASN A 55 -0.72 10.63 -4.65
N GLY A 56 -0.19 11.84 -4.39
CA GLY A 56 -0.99 13.00 -3.97
C GLY A 56 -1.79 12.79 -2.68
N GLY A 57 -1.33 11.92 -1.77
CA GLY A 57 -2.02 11.58 -0.53
C GLY A 57 -3.17 10.59 -0.69
N LYS A 58 -3.37 10.02 -1.89
CA LYS A 58 -4.33 8.93 -2.13
C LYS A 58 -3.69 7.58 -1.76
N PRO A 59 -4.50 6.56 -1.43
CA PRO A 59 -3.98 5.21 -1.27
C PRO A 59 -3.26 4.74 -2.54
N VAL A 60 -2.21 3.94 -2.40
CA VAL A 60 -1.57 3.23 -3.52
C VAL A 60 -2.21 1.87 -3.76
N PHE A 61 -2.95 1.37 -2.76
CA PHE A 61 -3.67 0.12 -2.84
C PHE A 61 -4.84 0.12 -1.84
N ALA A 62 -6.01 -0.38 -2.24
CA ALA A 62 -7.25 -0.34 -1.46
C ALA A 62 -7.87 -1.75 -1.39
N PRO A 63 -8.99 -1.98 -0.67
CA PRO A 63 -9.77 -3.21 -0.81
C PRO A 63 -10.31 -3.40 -2.23
N SER A 64 -10.63 -4.64 -2.62
CA SER A 64 -11.29 -4.88 -3.90
C SER A 64 -12.74 -4.36 -3.88
N GLU A 65 -13.17 -3.77 -4.99
CA GLU A 65 -14.57 -3.35 -5.17
C GLU A 65 -15.45 -4.50 -5.68
N GLU A 66 -14.86 -5.62 -6.08
CA GLU A 66 -15.58 -6.81 -6.54
C GLU A 66 -16.31 -7.50 -5.39
N GLU A 67 -17.58 -7.81 -5.60
CA GLU A 67 -18.43 -8.48 -4.60
C GLU A 67 -17.94 -9.92 -4.35
N GLY A 68 -17.84 -10.29 -3.07
CA GLY A 68 -17.35 -11.61 -2.66
C GLY A 68 -15.84 -11.82 -2.83
N HIS A 69 -15.08 -10.80 -3.23
CA HIS A 69 -13.63 -10.92 -3.39
C HIS A 69 -12.92 -11.09 -2.04
N TRP A 70 -11.84 -11.87 -2.04
CA TRP A 70 -11.15 -12.33 -0.82
C TRP A 70 -10.43 -11.24 -0.01
N ASP A 71 -10.28 -10.04 -0.57
CA ASP A 71 -9.74 -8.83 0.07
C ASP A 71 -10.69 -7.62 -0.03
N ALA A 72 -12.00 -7.85 -0.15
CA ALA A 72 -12.99 -6.80 -0.33
C ALA A 72 -13.35 -6.02 0.96
N GLU A 73 -12.99 -6.50 2.15
CA GLU A 73 -13.30 -5.82 3.42
C GLU A 73 -12.19 -4.87 3.85
N HIS A 74 -10.95 -5.36 3.94
CA HIS A 74 -9.80 -4.54 4.26
C HIS A 74 -8.51 -5.08 3.65
N VAL A 75 -7.56 -4.17 3.46
CA VAL A 75 -6.14 -4.46 3.18
C VAL A 75 -5.28 -3.72 4.19
N ALA A 76 -4.30 -4.41 4.77
CA ALA A 76 -3.58 -3.93 5.94
C ALA A 76 -2.18 -4.56 6.06
N PHE A 77 -1.38 -4.11 7.03
CA PHE A 77 -0.05 -4.68 7.33
C PHE A 77 0.84 -4.89 6.09
N PRO A 78 1.23 -3.81 5.38
CA PRO A 78 2.04 -3.93 4.18
C PRO A 78 3.42 -4.54 4.49
N CYS A 79 3.88 -5.41 3.59
CA CYS A 79 5.25 -5.91 3.52
C CYS A 79 5.70 -5.82 2.06
N ALA A 80 6.67 -4.94 1.79
CA ALA A 80 7.09 -4.64 0.42
C ALA A 80 8.50 -5.18 0.14
N VAL A 81 8.66 -5.83 -1.00
CA VAL A 81 9.95 -6.34 -1.48
C VAL A 81 10.27 -5.65 -2.80
N ALA A 82 11.38 -4.90 -2.82
CA ALA A 82 11.90 -4.33 -4.05
C ALA A 82 12.66 -5.39 -4.83
N MET A 83 12.32 -5.51 -6.11
CA MET A 83 12.88 -6.50 -7.02
C MET A 83 14.03 -5.89 -7.83
N GLU A 84 14.93 -6.74 -8.33
CA GLU A 84 16.09 -6.30 -9.14
C GLU A 84 15.67 -5.61 -10.45
N ASP A 85 14.52 -5.97 -11.01
CA ASP A 85 13.93 -5.33 -12.20
C ASP A 85 13.29 -3.96 -11.90
N GLY A 86 13.35 -3.51 -10.63
CA GLY A 86 12.78 -2.26 -10.15
C GLY A 86 11.29 -2.31 -9.82
N THR A 87 10.63 -3.45 -10.01
CA THR A 87 9.25 -3.66 -9.54
C THR A 87 9.20 -3.84 -8.02
N CYS A 88 8.00 -3.72 -7.45
CA CYS A 88 7.71 -4.00 -6.06
C CYS A 88 6.72 -5.15 -5.96
N ARG A 89 6.98 -6.09 -5.05
CA ARG A 89 5.97 -7.05 -4.55
C ARG A 89 5.43 -6.53 -3.23
N LEU A 90 4.13 -6.31 -3.17
CA LEU A 90 3.43 -5.93 -1.95
C LEU A 90 2.67 -7.15 -1.43
N TYR A 91 3.08 -7.65 -0.28
CA TYR A 91 2.33 -8.62 0.51
C TYR A 91 1.53 -7.89 1.58
N TYR A 92 0.30 -8.31 1.82
CA TYR A 92 -0.60 -7.61 2.73
C TYR A 92 -1.55 -8.58 3.41
N SER A 93 -1.98 -8.23 4.62
CA SER A 93 -3.10 -8.90 5.28
C SER A 93 -4.42 -8.42 4.69
N CYS A 94 -5.38 -9.32 4.56
CA CYS A 94 -6.68 -9.01 3.99
C CYS A 94 -7.80 -9.84 4.60
N SER A 95 -9.04 -9.44 4.36
CA SER A 95 -10.20 -10.30 4.59
C SER A 95 -11.31 -10.08 3.56
N PRO A 96 -12.15 -11.10 3.31
CA PRO A 96 -13.42 -10.92 2.63
C PRO A 96 -14.44 -10.24 3.58
N LYS A 97 -15.57 -9.79 3.03
CA LYS A 97 -16.64 -9.14 3.80
C LYS A 97 -17.36 -10.09 4.75
N GLU A 98 -17.37 -11.38 4.42
CA GLU A 98 -17.96 -12.45 5.23
C GLU A 98 -17.11 -12.79 6.47
N GLY A 99 -15.92 -12.20 6.58
CA GLY A 99 -14.98 -12.41 7.68
C GLY A 99 -13.94 -13.50 7.40
N GLY A 100 -12.88 -13.48 8.21
CA GLY A 100 -11.69 -14.32 8.03
C GLY A 100 -10.43 -13.46 7.93
N SER A 101 -9.30 -14.09 7.62
CA SER A 101 -8.04 -13.40 7.36
C SER A 101 -7.21 -14.20 6.37
N GLY A 102 -6.58 -13.52 5.42
CA GLY A 102 -5.66 -14.09 4.45
C GLY A 102 -4.46 -13.19 4.22
N ILE A 103 -3.56 -13.66 3.35
CA ILE A 103 -2.44 -12.88 2.83
C ILE A 103 -2.63 -12.74 1.33
N GLY A 104 -2.67 -11.51 0.85
CA GLY A 104 -2.66 -11.16 -0.57
C GLY A 104 -1.26 -10.81 -1.06
N MET A 105 -1.11 -10.81 -2.39
CA MET A 105 0.05 -10.24 -3.05
C MET A 105 -0.40 -9.33 -4.20
N ALA A 106 0.32 -8.24 -4.41
CA ALA A 106 0.17 -7.38 -5.57
C ALA A 106 1.54 -6.99 -6.14
N VAL A 107 1.57 -6.64 -7.42
CA VAL A 107 2.78 -6.25 -8.17
C VAL A 107 2.63 -4.81 -8.63
N SER A 108 3.66 -3.99 -8.45
CA SER A 108 3.64 -2.61 -8.96
C SER A 108 3.60 -2.54 -10.48
N ASP A 109 3.09 -1.45 -11.04
CA ASP A 109 3.17 -1.18 -12.48
C ASP A 109 4.59 -0.73 -12.86
N GLY A 110 5.47 -1.70 -13.12
CA GLY A 110 6.88 -1.43 -13.41
C GLY A 110 7.54 -0.67 -12.26
N LEU A 111 8.15 0.48 -12.58
CA LEU A 111 8.80 1.38 -11.63
C LEU A 111 7.82 2.32 -10.89
N ASP A 112 6.54 2.37 -11.30
CA ASP A 112 5.52 3.15 -10.60
C ASP A 112 4.99 2.37 -9.40
N TRP A 113 5.48 2.73 -8.21
CA TRP A 113 5.03 2.15 -6.95
C TRP A 113 3.81 2.88 -6.35
N ASN A 114 3.08 3.66 -7.15
CA ASN A 114 1.77 4.21 -6.76
C ASN A 114 0.60 3.33 -7.21
N THR A 115 0.85 2.38 -8.12
CA THR A 115 -0.18 1.55 -8.74
C THR A 115 0.21 0.08 -8.60
N PHE A 116 -0.71 -0.75 -8.14
CA PHE A 116 -0.49 -2.18 -7.93
C PHE A 116 -1.60 -3.04 -8.53
N THR A 117 -1.21 -4.10 -9.21
CA THR A 117 -2.11 -5.14 -9.71
C THR A 117 -2.11 -6.31 -8.75
N ARG A 118 -3.29 -6.67 -8.23
CA ARG A 118 -3.47 -7.88 -7.40
C ARG A 118 -3.05 -9.13 -8.16
N HIS A 119 -2.38 -10.04 -7.46
CA HIS A 119 -1.96 -11.34 -7.94
C HIS A 119 -2.26 -12.38 -6.86
N GLY A 120 -3.40 -13.06 -6.99
CA GLY A 120 -3.92 -14.04 -6.05
C GLY A 120 -5.44 -13.99 -6.07
N GLY A 121 -6.08 -15.15 -5.93
CA GLY A 121 -7.49 -15.40 -6.25
C GLY A 121 -7.60 -16.47 -7.32
#